data_AF-A0A9Q9V8D5-F1
#
_entry.id   AF-A0A9Q9V8D5-F1
#
_cell.length_a   1.000
_cell.length_b   1.000
_cell.length_c   1.000
_cell.angle_alpha   90.00
_cell.angle_beta   90.00
_cell.angle_gamma   90.00
#
_symmetry.space_group_name_H-M   'P 1'
#
loop_
_entity.id
_entity.type
_entity.pdbx_description
1 polymer ?
#
loop_
_entity_poly.entity_id
_entity_poly.type
_entity_poly.pdbx_seq_one_letter_code
_entity_poly.pdbx_strand_id
1 'polypeptide(L)'
;MSNLLSETFTNAFAKVRLSSDRVLKRFFRLINSIMNFAVRVLQLFLVTLLYFSAVKSAYIPSEEGRSTYEVVPFMEVYNRSLCRPREVLVEIQQEYPDDTEHIFIPSCVVLTRCAGCCNDEMMECTPTVTYNITLEIKRVKPLRHQGDFFMSFVEHSECQCREKKDILEKKEKKPRKGKGQKRKRKKNREKKRDFSQCEPCCSRCSERRRKLFVQDPETCQCSCKNSEANCRSRQLELNERTCRCDQPRR
;
A
#
# COMPACT_ATOMS: atom_id res chain seq x y z
N MET A 1 -80.18 -59.17 -28.46
CA MET A 1 -78.86 -59.57 -27.90
C MET A 1 -77.80 -58.46 -27.94
N SER A 2 -78.12 -57.21 -28.30
CA SER A 2 -77.14 -56.10 -28.43
C SER A 2 -76.87 -55.32 -27.14
N ASN A 3 -77.74 -55.40 -26.12
CA ASN A 3 -77.65 -54.50 -24.94
C ASN A 3 -76.78 -55.07 -23.80
N LEU A 4 -76.56 -56.38 -23.73
CA LEU A 4 -75.77 -57.02 -22.67
C LEU A 4 -74.25 -56.94 -22.90
N LEU A 5 -73.82 -56.88 -24.16
CA LEU A 5 -72.41 -56.65 -24.52
C LEU A 5 -72.03 -55.17 -24.36
N SER A 6 -72.93 -54.23 -24.65
CA SER A 6 -72.63 -52.80 -24.51
C SER A 6 -72.43 -52.39 -23.05
N GLU A 7 -73.24 -52.89 -22.11
CA GLU A 7 -73.09 -52.58 -20.68
C GLU A 7 -71.86 -53.25 -20.04
N THR A 8 -71.48 -54.45 -20.50
CA THR A 8 -70.25 -55.09 -20.03
C THR A 8 -69.00 -54.38 -20.55
N PHE A 9 -69.00 -53.93 -21.81
CA PHE A 9 -67.91 -53.14 -22.37
C PHE A 9 -67.80 -51.74 -21.72
N THR A 10 -68.90 -51.01 -21.53
CA THR A 10 -68.84 -49.67 -20.89
C THR A 10 -68.40 -49.74 -19.43
N ASN A 11 -68.86 -50.74 -18.66
CA ASN A 11 -68.41 -50.97 -17.28
C ASN A 11 -66.94 -51.40 -17.20
N ALA A 12 -66.45 -52.21 -18.16
CA ALA A 12 -65.04 -52.56 -18.25
C ALA A 12 -64.17 -51.34 -18.61
N PHE A 13 -64.56 -50.54 -19.60
CA PHE A 13 -63.85 -49.31 -19.97
C PHE A 13 -63.86 -48.26 -18.85
N ALA A 14 -64.96 -48.12 -18.10
CA ALA A 14 -65.04 -47.24 -16.94
C ALA A 14 -64.15 -47.72 -15.78
N LYS A 15 -64.11 -49.03 -15.51
CA LYS A 15 -63.21 -49.65 -14.51
C LYS A 15 -61.74 -49.53 -14.91
N VAL A 16 -61.42 -49.63 -16.20
CA VAL A 16 -60.08 -49.40 -16.77
C VAL A 16 -59.68 -47.92 -16.69
N ARG A 17 -60.59 -46.97 -16.97
CA ARG A 17 -60.36 -45.52 -16.77
C ARG A 17 -60.14 -45.14 -15.31
N LEU A 18 -60.96 -45.63 -14.38
CA LEU A 18 -60.78 -45.42 -12.94
C LEU A 18 -59.47 -46.04 -12.42
N SER A 19 -59.02 -47.14 -13.01
CA SER A 19 -57.71 -47.74 -12.74
C SER A 19 -56.58 -46.86 -13.28
N SER A 20 -56.70 -46.37 -14.52
CA SER A 20 -55.74 -45.48 -15.16
C SER A 20 -55.60 -44.14 -14.43
N ASP A 21 -56.69 -43.51 -13.99
CA ASP A 21 -56.66 -42.27 -13.19
C ASP A 21 -56.02 -42.49 -11.82
N ARG A 22 -56.22 -43.67 -11.22
CA ARG A 22 -55.59 -44.04 -9.95
C ARG A 22 -54.09 -44.29 -10.12
N VAL A 23 -53.68 -44.90 -11.24
CA VAL A 23 -52.27 -45.08 -11.62
C VAL A 23 -51.63 -43.73 -11.94
N LEU A 24 -52.32 -42.85 -12.67
CA LEU A 24 -51.84 -41.52 -13.03
C LEU A 24 -51.72 -40.62 -11.79
N LYS A 25 -52.67 -40.67 -10.85
CA LYS A 25 -52.55 -39.97 -9.54
C LYS A 25 -51.44 -40.55 -8.65
N ARG A 26 -51.10 -41.84 -8.77
CA ARG A 26 -49.92 -42.42 -8.10
C ARG A 26 -48.64 -41.94 -8.77
N PHE A 27 -48.62 -41.87 -10.10
CA PHE A 27 -47.50 -41.37 -10.89
C PHE A 27 -47.22 -39.88 -10.64
N PHE A 28 -48.24 -39.03 -10.65
CA PHE A 28 -48.11 -37.60 -10.29
C PHE A 28 -47.66 -37.40 -8.85
N ARG A 29 -48.13 -38.21 -7.89
CA ARG A 29 -47.62 -38.18 -6.52
C ARG A 29 -46.15 -38.59 -6.44
N LEU A 30 -45.75 -39.60 -7.21
CA LEU A 30 -44.36 -40.02 -7.30
C LEU A 30 -43.48 -38.91 -7.91
N ILE A 31 -43.93 -38.29 -9.01
CA ILE A 31 -43.24 -37.14 -9.64
C ILE A 31 -43.13 -35.97 -8.67
N ASN A 32 -44.21 -35.60 -7.98
CA ASN A 32 -44.18 -34.52 -7.00
C ASN A 32 -43.25 -34.85 -5.82
N SER A 33 -43.19 -36.12 -5.41
CA SER A 33 -42.25 -36.58 -4.39
C SER A 33 -40.81 -36.48 -4.87
N ILE A 34 -40.53 -36.86 -6.13
CA ILE A 34 -39.21 -36.77 -6.75
C ILE A 34 -38.80 -35.31 -6.93
N MET A 35 -39.70 -34.44 -7.38
CA MET A 35 -39.46 -33.01 -7.54
C MET A 35 -39.19 -32.34 -6.19
N ASN A 36 -39.96 -32.67 -5.15
CA ASN A 36 -39.71 -32.18 -3.80
C ASN A 36 -38.38 -32.70 -3.23
N PHE A 37 -38.02 -33.95 -3.52
CA PHE A 37 -36.72 -34.50 -3.15
C PHE A 37 -35.58 -33.75 -3.87
N ALA A 38 -35.71 -33.52 -5.18
CA ALA A 38 -34.75 -32.76 -5.96
C ALA A 38 -34.60 -31.31 -5.46
N VAL A 39 -35.70 -30.64 -5.09
CA VAL A 39 -35.68 -29.30 -4.48
C VAL A 39 -34.95 -29.32 -3.13
N ARG A 40 -35.20 -30.33 -2.28
CA ARG A 40 -34.48 -30.46 -1.00
C ARG A 40 -32.99 -30.73 -1.21
N VAL A 41 -32.61 -31.57 -2.18
CA VAL A 41 -31.20 -31.82 -2.52
C VAL A 41 -30.55 -30.55 -3.06
N LEU A 42 -31.24 -29.80 -3.91
CA LEU A 42 -30.76 -28.51 -4.43
C LEU A 42 -30.59 -27.49 -3.30
N GLN A 43 -31.54 -27.41 -2.37
CA GLN A 43 -31.43 -26.56 -1.17
C GLN A 43 -30.23 -26.95 -0.32
N LEU A 44 -30.01 -28.24 -0.06
CA LEU A 44 -28.84 -28.71 0.66
C LEU A 44 -27.54 -28.35 -0.07
N PHE A 45 -27.49 -28.54 -1.38
CA PHE A 45 -26.33 -28.16 -2.18
C PHE A 45 -26.05 -26.65 -2.12
N LEU A 46 -27.08 -25.80 -2.24
CA LEU A 46 -26.95 -24.35 -2.10
C LEU A 46 -26.46 -23.94 -0.71
N VAL A 47 -26.99 -24.55 0.35
CA VAL A 47 -26.53 -24.31 1.73
C VAL A 47 -25.06 -24.72 1.91
N THR A 48 -24.64 -25.85 1.32
CA THR A 48 -23.22 -26.25 1.36
C THR A 48 -22.33 -25.29 0.59
N LEU A 49 -22.74 -24.80 -0.59
CA LEU A 49 -21.99 -23.80 -1.33
C LEU A 49 -21.87 -22.47 -0.55
N LEU A 50 -22.94 -22.03 0.09
CA LEU A 50 -22.92 -20.85 0.95
C LEU A 50 -21.97 -21.05 2.13
N TYR A 51 -22.01 -22.22 2.78
CA TYR A 51 -21.08 -22.57 3.85
C TYR A 51 -19.62 -22.57 3.36
N PHE A 52 -19.32 -23.20 2.22
CA PHE A 52 -17.97 -23.17 1.63
C PHE A 52 -17.52 -21.76 1.24
N SER A 53 -18.43 -20.90 0.76
CA SER A 53 -18.11 -19.50 0.45
C SER A 53 -17.84 -18.67 1.72
N ALA A 54 -18.57 -18.93 2.81
CA ALA A 54 -18.33 -18.33 4.11
C ALA A 54 -16.99 -18.80 4.70
N VAL A 55 -16.68 -20.10 4.63
CA VAL A 55 -15.40 -20.67 5.07
C VAL A 55 -14.23 -20.14 4.23
N LYS A 56 -14.41 -19.93 2.92
CA LYS A 56 -13.38 -19.32 2.06
C LYS A 56 -13.18 -17.83 2.34
N SER A 57 -14.24 -17.13 2.74
CA SER A 57 -14.15 -15.73 3.20
C SER A 57 -13.52 -15.61 4.59
N ALA A 58 -13.56 -16.69 5.38
CA ALA A 58 -12.91 -16.83 6.68
C ALA A 58 -11.69 -17.77 6.62
N TYR A 59 -10.90 -17.73 5.54
CA TYR A 59 -9.56 -18.34 5.53
C TYR A 59 -8.68 -17.58 6.54
N ILE A 60 -8.83 -17.94 7.81
CA ILE A 60 -7.80 -17.77 8.82
C ILE A 60 -6.72 -18.78 8.39
N PRO A 61 -5.50 -18.33 8.05
CA PRO A 61 -4.43 -19.27 7.72
C PRO A 61 -4.30 -20.20 8.92
N SER A 62 -4.52 -21.48 8.68
CA SER A 62 -4.24 -22.53 9.65
C SER A 62 -2.77 -22.39 10.02
N GLU A 63 -2.48 -21.91 11.23
CA GLU A 63 -1.18 -22.12 11.86
C GLU A 63 -1.04 -23.62 12.20
N GLU A 64 -0.97 -24.43 11.15
CA GLU A 64 -0.42 -25.77 11.21
C GLU A 64 1.08 -25.60 11.08
N GLY A 65 1.77 -25.70 12.21
CA GLY A 65 3.21 -25.61 12.30
C GLY A 65 3.89 -26.48 11.25
N ARG A 66 4.49 -25.83 10.25
CA ARG A 66 5.56 -26.39 9.44
C ARG A 66 6.64 -25.35 9.22
N SER A 67 7.71 -25.52 10.00
CA SER A 67 9.06 -25.03 9.78
C SER A 67 9.42 -24.78 8.31
N THR A 68 9.76 -23.53 7.99
CA THR A 68 10.92 -23.03 7.23
C THR A 68 10.62 -21.55 6.98
N TYR A 69 11.64 -20.72 6.75
CA TYR A 69 11.45 -19.32 6.38
C TYR A 69 10.58 -19.24 5.11
N GLU A 70 9.27 -19.07 5.27
CA GLU A 70 8.34 -18.92 4.15
C GLU A 70 8.55 -17.50 3.59
N VAL A 71 9.37 -17.42 2.55
CA VAL A 71 9.66 -16.15 1.89
C VAL A 71 8.43 -15.75 1.09
N VAL A 72 7.80 -14.65 1.50
CA VAL A 72 6.71 -14.03 0.72
C VAL A 72 7.25 -13.69 -0.68
N PRO A 73 6.63 -14.19 -1.77
CA PRO A 73 7.12 -13.96 -3.12
C PRO A 73 7.20 -12.47 -3.47
N PHE A 74 8.18 -12.10 -4.30
CA PHE A 74 8.40 -10.70 -4.70
C PHE A 74 7.14 -10.02 -5.25
N MET A 75 6.40 -10.68 -6.15
CA MET A 75 5.20 -10.10 -6.76
C MET A 75 4.11 -9.85 -5.72
N GLU A 76 4.04 -10.68 -4.69
CA GLU A 76 3.10 -10.46 -3.59
C GLU A 76 3.52 -9.27 -2.74
N VAL A 77 4.80 -9.15 -2.39
CA VAL A 77 5.33 -7.96 -1.69
C VAL A 77 5.08 -6.70 -2.50
N TYR A 78 5.38 -6.71 -3.80
CA TYR A 78 5.17 -5.59 -4.72
C TYR A 78 3.70 -5.19 -4.79
N ASN A 79 2.81 -6.13 -5.06
CA ASN A 79 1.37 -5.85 -5.16
C ASN A 79 0.78 -5.37 -3.82
N ARG A 80 1.26 -5.93 -2.70
CA ARG A 80 0.86 -5.49 -1.36
C ARG A 80 1.47 -4.16 -0.97
N SER A 81 2.54 -3.67 -1.61
CA SER A 81 3.19 -2.40 -1.27
C SER A 81 2.78 -1.24 -2.19
N LEU A 82 2.08 -1.48 -3.29
CA LEU A 82 1.59 -0.44 -4.21
C LEU A 82 0.80 0.68 -3.51
N CYS A 83 0.99 1.91 -4.00
CA CYS A 83 0.25 3.11 -3.58
C CYS A 83 -1.26 2.92 -3.74
N ARG A 84 -1.99 2.87 -2.62
CA ARG A 84 -3.46 2.75 -2.57
C ARG A 84 -4.03 3.31 -1.27
N PRO A 85 -5.36 3.53 -1.18
CA PRO A 85 -6.02 3.81 0.09
C PRO A 85 -5.82 2.65 1.09
N ARG A 86 -5.40 2.97 2.32
CA ARG A 86 -5.20 2.00 3.40
C ARG A 86 -5.62 2.62 4.73
N GLU A 87 -6.05 1.77 5.64
CA GLU A 87 -6.28 2.14 7.03
C GLU A 87 -4.95 2.44 7.72
N VAL A 88 -4.83 3.64 8.28
CA VAL A 88 -3.68 4.08 9.06
C VAL A 88 -4.16 4.73 10.35
N LEU A 89 -3.35 4.61 11.40
CA LEU A 89 -3.58 5.32 12.66
C LEU A 89 -3.05 6.74 12.52
N VAL A 90 -3.94 7.72 12.66
CA VAL A 90 -3.60 9.14 12.64
C VAL A 90 -3.79 9.71 14.04
N GLU A 91 -2.75 10.35 14.56
CA GLU A 91 -2.80 11.03 15.85
C GLU A 91 -3.58 12.34 15.73
N ILE A 92 -4.58 12.53 16.60
CA ILE A 92 -5.53 13.66 16.51
C ILE A 92 -4.80 14.99 16.73
N GLN A 93 -3.81 15.01 17.63
CA GLN A 93 -3.04 16.23 17.96
C GLN A 93 -2.21 16.75 16.78
N GLN A 94 -1.78 15.87 15.86
CA GLN A 94 -1.03 16.26 14.69
C GLN A 94 -1.91 16.93 13.62
N GLU A 95 -3.17 16.51 13.50
CA GLU A 95 -4.16 17.09 12.58
C GLU A 95 -4.73 18.41 13.10
N TYR A 96 -4.88 18.53 14.43
CA TYR A 96 -5.43 19.72 15.09
C TYR A 96 -4.44 20.31 16.11
N PRO A 97 -3.34 20.93 15.64
CA PRO A 97 -2.34 21.50 16.53
C PRO A 97 -2.88 22.68 17.37
N ASP A 98 -3.97 23.31 16.94
CA ASP A 98 -4.56 24.46 17.65
C ASP A 98 -5.24 24.06 18.98
N ASP A 99 -5.59 22.78 19.18
CA ASP A 99 -6.33 22.29 20.35
C ASP A 99 -5.43 21.71 21.47
N THR A 100 -4.24 22.29 21.70
CA THR A 100 -3.24 21.78 22.66
C THR A 100 -3.69 21.61 24.12
N GLU A 101 -4.74 22.30 24.56
CA GLU A 101 -5.21 22.26 25.95
C GLU A 101 -5.99 20.98 26.33
N HIS A 102 -6.21 20.06 25.38
CA HIS A 102 -7.16 18.96 25.54
C HIS A 102 -6.51 17.60 25.34
N ILE A 103 -6.96 16.64 26.15
CA ILE A 103 -6.64 15.23 25.96
C ILE A 103 -7.79 14.61 25.18
N PHE A 104 -7.47 13.99 24.05
CA PHE A 104 -8.44 13.28 23.21
C PHE A 104 -8.46 11.79 23.57
N ILE A 105 -9.67 11.22 23.69
CA ILE A 105 -9.88 9.79 23.89
C ILE A 105 -10.80 9.27 22.77
N PRO A 106 -10.31 8.42 21.87
CA PRO A 106 -8.93 7.92 21.75
C PRO A 106 -7.95 9.03 21.35
N SER A 107 -6.63 8.81 21.50
CA SER A 107 -5.60 9.76 21.05
C SER A 107 -5.31 9.70 19.55
N CYS A 108 -5.63 8.56 18.92
CA CYS A 108 -5.53 8.33 17.49
C CYS A 108 -6.81 7.70 16.94
N VAL A 109 -7.05 7.91 15.65
CA VAL A 109 -8.20 7.37 14.92
C VAL A 109 -7.72 6.60 13.70
N VAL A 110 -8.49 5.58 13.31
CA VAL A 110 -8.24 4.82 12.07
C VAL A 110 -8.88 5.60 10.92
N LEU A 111 -8.05 6.01 9.96
CA LEU A 111 -8.51 6.72 8.76
C LEU A 111 -7.96 6.05 7.51
N THR A 112 -8.73 6.14 6.43
CA THR A 112 -8.27 5.73 5.11
C THR A 112 -7.39 6.83 4.53
N ARG A 113 -6.08 6.58 4.41
CA ARG A 113 -5.11 7.48 3.79
C ARG A 113 -4.34 6.79 2.68
N CYS A 114 -3.71 7.59 1.82
CA CYS A 114 -2.86 7.07 0.76
C CYS A 114 -1.55 6.56 1.37
N ALA A 115 -1.29 5.27 1.17
CA ALA A 115 -0.09 4.64 1.67
C ALA A 115 0.41 3.55 0.71
N GLY A 116 1.72 3.36 0.71
CA GLY A 116 2.42 2.45 -0.20
C GLY A 116 3.62 3.13 -0.85
N CYS A 117 4.34 2.38 -1.68
CA CYS A 117 5.46 2.87 -2.44
C CYS A 117 5.09 3.14 -3.90
N CYS A 118 5.86 4.02 -4.51
CA CYS A 118 5.93 4.23 -5.94
C CYS A 118 7.25 3.64 -6.47
N ASN A 119 7.34 3.41 -7.78
CA ASN A 119 8.54 2.79 -8.38
C ASN A 119 9.79 3.67 -8.24
N ASP A 120 9.63 4.99 -8.27
CA ASP A 120 10.72 5.97 -8.20
C ASP A 120 10.66 6.79 -6.92
N GLU A 121 11.80 7.05 -6.29
CA GLU A 121 11.90 7.89 -5.09
C GLU A 121 11.53 9.36 -5.32
N MET A 122 11.59 9.78 -6.59
CA MET A 122 11.17 11.12 -7.06
C MET A 122 9.64 11.25 -7.11
N MET A 123 8.92 10.13 -7.00
CA MET A 123 7.47 10.08 -6.94
C MET A 123 6.99 9.98 -5.49
N GLU A 124 5.79 10.49 -5.23
CA GLU A 124 5.12 10.45 -3.95
C GLU A 124 3.68 9.95 -4.14
N CYS A 125 3.23 9.09 -3.23
CA CYS A 125 1.87 8.58 -3.21
C CYS A 125 0.94 9.66 -2.65
N THR A 126 0.17 10.31 -3.51
CA THR A 126 -0.67 11.46 -3.14
C THR A 126 -2.15 11.17 -3.43
N PRO A 127 -3.09 11.74 -2.67
CA PRO A 127 -4.51 11.59 -2.94
C PRO A 127 -4.92 12.30 -4.22
N THR A 128 -5.81 11.66 -4.99
CA THR A 128 -6.49 12.27 -6.13
C THR A 128 -7.88 12.76 -5.74
N VAL A 129 -8.56 12.02 -4.88
CA VAL A 129 -9.90 12.33 -4.37
C VAL A 129 -9.92 12.14 -2.86
N THR A 130 -10.49 13.12 -2.16
CA THR A 130 -10.63 13.13 -0.70
C THR A 130 -12.05 13.51 -0.29
N TYR A 131 -12.47 13.05 0.88
CA TYR A 131 -13.74 13.40 1.49
C TYR A 131 -13.57 13.54 3.00
N ASN A 132 -14.50 14.23 3.66
CA ASN A 132 -14.46 14.42 5.11
C ASN A 132 -15.38 13.41 5.79
N ILE A 133 -14.93 12.86 6.91
CA ILE A 133 -15.74 12.05 7.82
C ILE A 133 -15.82 12.73 9.18
N THR A 134 -16.91 12.53 9.89
CA THR A 134 -17.07 13.08 11.24
C THR A 134 -17.02 11.95 12.25
N LEU A 135 -16.10 12.03 13.20
CA LEU A 135 -15.91 11.04 14.25
C LEU A 135 -16.27 11.62 15.61
N GLU A 136 -16.83 10.78 16.46
CA GLU A 136 -17.11 11.09 17.86
C GLU A 136 -15.89 10.77 18.72
N ILE A 137 -15.38 11.78 19.42
CA ILE A 137 -14.17 11.71 20.24
C ILE A 137 -14.47 12.37 21.58
N LYS A 138 -13.94 11.80 22.66
CA LYS A 138 -14.04 12.43 23.98
C LYS A 138 -12.94 13.46 24.15
N ARG A 139 -13.36 14.68 24.50
CA ARG A 139 -12.46 15.78 24.82
C ARG A 139 -12.41 15.97 26.33
N VAL A 140 -11.26 15.71 26.93
CA VAL A 140 -11.06 15.81 28.37
C VAL A 140 -10.18 17.02 28.70
N LYS A 141 -10.72 17.93 29.52
CA LYS A 141 -9.93 18.95 30.22
C LYS A 141 -9.56 18.40 31.59
N PRO A 142 -8.29 18.46 32.02
CA PRO A 142 -7.87 17.94 33.33
C PRO A 142 -8.66 18.49 34.54
N LEU A 143 -9.30 19.65 34.40
CA LEU A 143 -10.01 20.37 35.47
C LEU A 143 -11.51 20.63 35.18
N ARG A 144 -12.07 20.11 34.07
CA ARG A 144 -13.49 20.32 33.71
C ARG A 144 -14.14 19.03 33.22
N HIS A 145 -15.48 19.01 33.22
CA HIS A 145 -16.28 17.88 32.76
C HIS A 145 -15.89 17.40 31.34
N GLN A 146 -15.96 16.08 31.17
CA GLN A 146 -15.80 15.39 29.89
C GLN A 146 -17.09 15.52 29.08
N GLY A 147 -16.96 15.61 27.76
CA GLY A 147 -18.09 15.58 26.84
C GLY A 147 -17.70 14.90 25.53
N ASP A 148 -18.70 14.34 24.87
CA ASP A 148 -18.58 13.80 23.52
C ASP A 148 -18.51 14.98 22.54
N PHE A 149 -17.54 14.92 21.62
CA PHE A 149 -17.26 15.97 20.67
C PHE A 149 -17.10 15.39 19.26
N PHE A 150 -17.62 16.10 18.26
CA PHE A 150 -17.51 15.67 16.86
C PHE A 150 -16.35 16.40 16.19
N MET A 151 -15.43 15.65 15.60
CA MET A 151 -14.31 16.20 14.82
C MET A 151 -14.34 15.65 13.38
N SER A 152 -13.94 16.47 12.42
CA SER A 152 -14.06 16.16 10.98
C SER A 152 -12.72 15.87 10.32
N PHE A 153 -12.39 14.61 10.06
CA PHE A 153 -11.12 14.21 9.46
C PHE A 153 -11.23 14.03 7.95
N VAL A 154 -10.10 14.18 7.25
CA VAL A 154 -10.00 13.89 5.81
C VAL A 154 -9.65 12.42 5.59
N GLU A 155 -10.39 11.75 4.72
CA GLU A 155 -10.07 10.43 4.17
C GLU A 155 -9.79 10.51 2.66
N HIS A 156 -9.04 9.55 2.15
CA HIS A 156 -8.64 9.46 0.74
C HIS A 156 -9.36 8.27 0.09
N SER A 157 -10.19 8.51 -0.93
CA SER A 157 -10.85 7.43 -1.68
C SER A 157 -9.99 6.91 -2.83
N GLU A 158 -9.12 7.74 -3.38
CA GLU A 158 -8.27 7.40 -4.53
C GLU A 158 -6.86 7.98 -4.38
N CYS A 159 -5.86 7.24 -4.85
CA CYS A 159 -4.44 7.56 -4.70
C CYS A 159 -3.68 7.37 -6.02
N GLN A 160 -2.68 8.22 -6.24
CA GLN A 160 -1.81 8.14 -7.43
C GLN A 160 -0.38 8.58 -7.10
N CYS A 161 0.59 7.93 -7.74
CA CYS A 161 1.98 8.35 -7.72
C CYS A 161 2.17 9.61 -8.58
N ARG A 162 2.66 10.69 -7.98
CA ARG A 162 2.93 11.98 -8.66
C ARG A 162 4.35 12.45 -8.34
N GLU A 163 4.96 13.23 -9.22
CA GLU A 163 6.31 13.79 -8.97
C GLU A 163 6.31 14.75 -7.77
N LYS A 164 7.32 14.63 -6.91
CA LYS A 164 7.52 15.54 -5.77
C LYS A 164 7.80 16.95 -6.26
N LYS A 165 6.96 17.91 -5.86
CA LYS A 165 7.06 19.33 -6.26
C LYS A 165 8.37 20.00 -5.83
N ASP A 166 8.99 19.53 -4.75
CA ASP A 166 10.22 20.10 -4.19
C ASP A 166 11.45 20.00 -5.13
N ILE A 167 11.41 19.10 -6.11
CA ILE A 167 12.45 18.96 -7.14
C ILE A 167 12.31 20.06 -8.20
N LEU A 168 11.09 20.56 -8.44
CA LEU A 168 10.81 21.63 -9.41
C LEU A 168 11.23 22.99 -8.86
N GLU A 169 10.96 23.29 -7.59
CA GLU A 169 11.33 24.58 -6.98
C GLU A 169 12.85 24.82 -6.90
N LYS A 170 13.64 23.77 -6.71
CA LYS A 170 15.12 23.87 -6.73
C LYS A 170 15.68 24.19 -8.13
N LYS A 171 14.95 23.85 -9.20
CA LYS A 171 15.36 24.19 -10.58
C LYS A 171 15.00 25.63 -10.97
N GLU A 172 13.96 26.21 -10.36
CA GLU A 172 13.44 27.53 -10.77
C GLU A 172 14.00 28.73 -9.99
N LYS A 173 14.59 28.53 -8.80
CA LYS A 173 15.27 29.61 -8.06
C LYS A 173 16.64 29.96 -8.68
N LYS A 174 16.61 30.51 -9.90
CA LYS A 174 17.73 31.28 -10.46
C LYS A 174 17.99 32.49 -9.55
N PRO A 175 19.22 32.72 -9.06
CA PRO A 175 19.50 33.85 -8.20
C PRO A 175 19.30 35.17 -8.99
N ARG A 176 18.40 36.03 -8.48
CA ARG A 176 18.20 37.39 -9.00
C ARG A 176 19.54 38.14 -8.96
N LYS A 177 19.97 38.64 -10.12
CA LYS A 177 21.20 39.42 -10.32
C LYS A 177 21.16 40.71 -9.50
N GLY A 178 21.87 40.73 -8.37
CA GLY A 178 22.37 41.96 -7.77
C GLY A 178 23.52 42.51 -8.62
N LYS A 179 23.43 43.77 -9.02
CA LYS A 179 24.48 44.51 -9.74
C LYS A 179 25.73 44.61 -8.86
N GLY A 180 26.84 44.06 -9.34
CA GLY A 180 28.16 44.24 -8.76
C GLY A 180 29.23 43.83 -9.77
N GLN A 181 29.81 44.82 -10.44
CA GLN A 181 30.91 44.62 -11.39
C GLN A 181 32.16 44.13 -10.66
N LYS A 182 32.76 43.00 -11.10
CA LYS A 182 34.19 42.92 -11.47
C LYS A 182 34.62 41.52 -11.92
N ARG A 183 35.22 41.55 -13.12
CA ARG A 183 36.25 40.66 -13.68
C ARG A 183 35.86 39.21 -14.02
N LYS A 184 35.61 39.04 -15.32
CA LYS A 184 35.72 37.81 -16.11
C LYS A 184 36.94 36.97 -15.69
N ARG A 185 36.70 35.74 -15.24
CA ARG A 185 37.57 34.60 -15.56
C ARG A 185 36.66 33.46 -15.99
N LYS A 186 36.63 33.22 -17.30
CA LYS A 186 35.86 32.18 -17.99
C LYS A 186 36.34 30.84 -17.45
N LYS A 187 35.57 30.19 -16.57
CA LYS A 187 35.76 28.79 -16.22
C LYS A 187 34.57 28.04 -16.80
N ASN A 188 34.76 27.45 -17.98
CA ASN A 188 33.88 26.40 -18.50
C ASN A 188 33.82 25.33 -17.41
N ARG A 189 32.72 25.29 -16.66
CA ARG A 189 32.42 24.17 -15.79
C ARG A 189 31.41 23.35 -16.58
N GLU A 190 31.95 22.40 -17.33
CA GLU A 190 31.18 21.37 -17.98
C GLU A 190 30.16 20.83 -16.99
N LYS A 191 28.94 20.73 -17.50
CA LYS A 191 27.72 20.30 -16.84
C LYS A 191 27.94 18.84 -16.44
N LYS A 192 28.44 18.59 -15.23
CA LYS A 192 28.59 17.24 -14.70
C LYS A 192 27.17 16.67 -14.55
N ARG A 193 26.81 15.76 -15.46
CA ARG A 193 25.63 14.92 -15.35
C ARG A 193 25.77 14.13 -14.04
N ASP A 194 24.71 14.12 -13.25
CA ASP A 194 24.60 13.34 -12.02
C ASP A 194 24.80 11.86 -12.38
N PHE A 195 25.94 11.29 -11.98
CA PHE A 195 26.17 9.85 -11.92
C PHE A 195 25.89 9.44 -10.47
N SER A 196 24.63 9.18 -10.18
CA SER A 196 24.13 8.73 -8.89
C SER A 196 24.34 7.21 -8.73
N GLN A 197 25.59 6.77 -8.62
CA GLN A 197 25.87 5.36 -8.35
C GLN A 197 27.13 5.06 -7.52
N CYS A 198 27.84 6.06 -7.02
CA CYS A 198 29.00 5.86 -6.15
C CYS A 198 28.75 6.40 -4.74
N GLU A 199 29.08 5.62 -3.72
CA GLU A 199 29.12 6.11 -2.35
C GLU A 199 30.23 7.16 -2.17
N PRO A 200 30.05 8.16 -1.28
CA PRO A 200 31.05 9.18 -1.04
C PRO A 200 32.30 8.58 -0.38
N CYS A 201 33.49 8.97 -0.84
CA CYS A 201 34.81 8.52 -0.34
C CYS A 201 35.02 8.57 1.18
N CYS A 202 34.25 9.38 1.90
CA CYS A 202 34.18 9.30 3.36
C CYS A 202 32.79 9.71 3.87
N SER A 203 31.99 8.73 4.27
CA SER A 203 30.64 8.92 4.81
C SER A 203 30.63 9.54 6.21
N ARG A 204 31.62 9.24 7.08
CA ARG A 204 31.69 9.77 8.46
C ARG A 204 32.48 11.09 8.61
N CYS A 205 32.97 11.66 7.51
CA CYS A 205 33.73 12.92 7.53
C CYS A 205 32.83 14.15 7.44
N SER A 206 33.25 15.26 8.04
CA SER A 206 32.63 16.58 7.83
C SER A 206 32.73 17.02 6.36
N GLU A 207 31.79 17.84 5.90
CA GLU A 207 31.76 18.33 4.51
C GLU A 207 33.07 19.02 4.09
N ARG A 208 33.72 19.72 5.03
CA ARG A 208 34.99 20.40 4.79
C ARG A 208 36.10 19.41 4.45
N ARG A 209 36.08 18.22 5.06
CA ARG A 209 37.05 17.15 4.82
C ARG A 209 36.72 16.34 3.57
N ARG A 210 35.45 16.10 3.27
CA ARG A 210 35.02 15.43 2.02
C ARG A 210 35.54 16.12 0.76
N LYS A 211 35.67 17.45 0.77
CA LYS A 211 36.20 18.26 -0.35
C LYS A 211 37.69 18.02 -0.67
N LEU A 212 38.42 17.28 0.17
CA LEU A 212 39.83 16.92 -0.05
C LEU A 212 40.00 15.65 -0.88
N PHE A 213 38.91 14.88 -1.08
CA PHE A 213 38.90 13.67 -1.89
C PHE A 213 38.38 13.99 -3.30
N VAL A 214 38.91 13.27 -4.28
CA VAL A 214 38.46 13.27 -5.68
C VAL A 214 38.00 11.85 -5.98
N GLN A 215 36.80 11.73 -6.54
CA GLN A 215 36.22 10.45 -6.93
C GLN A 215 36.13 10.34 -8.44
N ASP A 216 36.62 9.23 -8.97
CA ASP A 216 36.42 8.85 -10.35
C ASP A 216 34.94 8.47 -10.57
N PRO A 217 34.23 9.08 -11.55
CA PRO A 217 32.82 8.81 -11.78
C PRO A 217 32.51 7.44 -12.38
N GLU A 218 33.48 6.77 -13.01
CA GLU A 218 33.28 5.47 -13.67
C GLU A 218 33.72 4.30 -12.79
N THR A 219 34.82 4.48 -12.03
CA THR A 219 35.37 3.41 -11.17
C THR A 219 35.01 3.57 -9.69
N CYS A 220 34.37 4.68 -9.32
CA CYS A 220 34.13 5.11 -7.93
C CYS A 220 35.41 5.21 -7.07
N GLN A 221 36.61 5.14 -7.67
CA GLN A 221 37.87 5.15 -6.94
C GLN A 221 38.13 6.51 -6.29
N CYS A 222 38.56 6.48 -5.04
CA CYS A 222 38.80 7.66 -4.23
C CYS A 222 40.29 7.96 -4.12
N SER A 223 40.68 9.18 -4.49
CA SER A 223 42.05 9.66 -4.39
C SER A 223 42.13 11.02 -3.70
N CYS A 224 43.31 11.41 -3.24
CA CYS A 224 43.52 12.70 -2.61
C CYS A 224 43.71 13.81 -3.65
N LYS A 225 43.10 14.96 -3.39
CA LYS A 225 43.25 16.15 -4.24
C LYS A 225 44.68 16.72 -4.21
N ASN A 226 45.35 16.62 -3.07
CA ASN A 226 46.75 17.00 -2.93
C ASN A 226 47.61 15.76 -3.20
N SER A 227 48.68 15.93 -3.96
CA SER A 227 49.72 14.91 -4.14
C SER A 227 50.77 15.01 -3.03
N GLU A 228 51.53 13.94 -2.82
CA GLU A 228 52.66 13.94 -1.90
C GLU A 228 53.67 15.06 -2.21
N ALA A 229 53.99 15.28 -3.49
CA ALA A 229 54.86 16.36 -3.92
C ALA A 229 54.34 17.75 -3.49
N ASN A 230 53.02 17.95 -3.51
CA ASN A 230 52.39 19.19 -3.06
C ASN A 230 52.60 19.41 -1.55
N CYS A 231 52.40 18.37 -0.73
CA CYS A 231 52.64 18.45 0.71
C CYS A 231 54.14 18.63 1.03
N ARG A 232 55.02 17.88 0.35
CA ARG A 232 56.47 17.94 0.53
C ARG A 232 57.05 19.31 0.20
N SER A 233 56.50 20.03 -0.78
CA SER A 233 56.87 21.42 -1.08
C SER A 233 56.66 22.39 0.10
N ARG A 234 55.84 21.99 1.08
CA ARG A 234 55.55 22.73 2.31
C ARG A 234 56.15 22.09 3.55
N GLN A 235 57.08 21.13 3.38
CA GLN A 235 57.68 20.34 4.47
C GLN A 235 56.66 19.56 5.31
N LEU A 236 55.56 19.15 4.68
CA LEU A 236 54.49 18.35 5.28
C LEU A 236 54.37 17.01 4.56
N GLU A 237 53.79 16.02 5.23
CA GLU A 237 53.55 14.69 4.69
C GLU A 237 52.07 14.49 4.39
N LEU A 238 51.75 13.90 3.23
CA LEU A 238 50.38 13.63 2.88
C LEU A 238 49.89 12.41 3.65
N ASN A 239 48.82 12.58 4.42
CA ASN A 239 48.10 11.48 5.00
C ASN A 239 47.03 10.99 4.02
N GLU A 240 47.29 9.86 3.35
CA GLU A 240 46.42 9.32 2.30
C GLU A 240 44.99 8.98 2.80
N ARG A 241 44.82 8.68 4.09
CA ARG A 241 43.49 8.38 4.68
C ARG A 241 42.68 9.63 4.99
N THR A 242 43.33 10.77 5.18
CA THR A 242 42.65 12.02 5.54
C THR A 242 42.73 13.08 4.43
N CYS A 243 43.58 12.84 3.43
CA CYS A 243 43.98 13.75 2.37
C CYS A 243 44.47 15.12 2.88
N ARG A 244 45.06 15.13 4.09
CA ARG A 244 45.67 16.32 4.69
C ARG A 244 47.18 16.25 4.59
N CYS A 245 47.80 17.41 4.41
CA CYS A 245 49.24 17.56 4.61
C CYS A 245 49.45 17.81 6.10
N ASP A 246 49.90 16.80 6.83
CA ASP A 246 50.16 16.86 8.26
C ASP A 246 51.67 17.01 8.51
N GLN A 247 52.08 17.44 9.69
CA GLN A 247 53.51 17.45 10.04
C GLN A 247 54.03 16.00 10.12
N PRO A 248 55.26 15.73 9.65
CA PRO A 248 55.85 14.41 9.76
C PRO A 248 55.91 14.01 11.24
N ARG A 249 55.38 12.84 11.57
CA ARG A 249 55.48 12.31 12.94
C ARG A 249 56.94 11.92 13.15
N ARG A 250 57.58 12.50 14.17
CA ARG A 250 58.93 12.10 14.61
C ARG A 250 58.94 10.66 15.07
#